data_AF-A0A356V8M4-F1
#
_entry.id   AF-A0A356V8M4-F1
#
_cell.length_a   1.000
_cell.length_b   1.000
_cell.length_c   1.000
_cell.angle_alpha   90.00
_cell.angle_beta   90.00
_cell.angle_gamma   90.00
#
_symmetry.space_group_name_H-M   'P 1'
#
loop_
_entity.id
_entity.type
_entity.pdbx_description
1 polymer ?
#
loop_
_entity_poly.entity_id
_entity_poly.type
_entity_poly.pdbx_seq_one_letter_code
_entity_poly.pdbx_strand_id
1 'polypeptide(L)'
;MAKALLIIDVQNDFCPGGALAVPEGDQIIPQINELMTEFDTIILTQDWHPTAHSSFASSHLGKNPFEMLTMPYGPQVLWPDHCVQGTKGAEFHCDLQTDQAAMIIRKGTNPAIDSYS
;
A
#
# COMPACT_ATOMS: atom_id res chain seq x y z
N MET A 1 20.25 -11.59 18.52
CA MET A 1 19.73 -11.95 17.19
C MET A 1 19.36 -10.64 16.51
N ALA A 2 19.70 -10.48 15.23
CA ALA A 2 19.31 -9.30 14.46
C ALA A 2 17.79 -9.27 14.29
N LYS A 3 17.18 -8.08 14.42
CA LYS A 3 15.74 -7.86 14.25
C LYS A 3 15.50 -6.95 13.05
N ALA A 4 14.45 -7.25 12.29
CA ALA A 4 13.98 -6.41 11.20
C ALA A 4 12.60 -5.83 11.52
N LEU A 5 12.36 -4.59 11.12
CA LEU A 5 11.06 -3.93 11.13
C LEU A 5 10.55 -3.84 9.70
N LEU A 6 9.35 -4.39 9.46
CA LEU A 6 8.64 -4.24 8.19
C LEU A 6 7.59 -3.15 8.38
N ILE A 7 7.67 -2.11 7.56
CA ILE A 7 6.74 -0.98 7.56
C ILE A 7 5.89 -1.10 6.31
N ILE A 8 4.61 -1.35 6.52
CA ILE A 8 3.70 -1.75 5.46
C ILE A 8 2.94 -0.52 4.95
N ASP A 9 3.17 -0.18 3.68
CA ASP A 9 2.32 0.68 2.86
C ASP A 9 1.94 2.04 3.49
N VAL A 10 2.91 2.74 4.08
CA VAL A 10 2.71 4.13 4.57
C VAL A 10 2.77 5.09 3.37
N GLN A 11 1.76 5.00 2.51
CA GLN A 11 1.63 5.71 1.24
C GLN A 11 0.51 6.74 1.28
N ASN A 12 0.60 7.74 0.40
CA ASN A 12 -0.35 8.85 0.34
C ASN A 12 -1.80 8.38 0.16
N ASP A 13 -2.04 7.37 -0.68
CA ASP A 13 -3.40 6.90 -0.94
C ASP A 13 -4.07 6.22 0.27
N PHE A 14 -3.30 5.75 1.24
CA PHE A 14 -3.80 5.16 2.48
C PHE A 14 -3.91 6.16 3.63
N CYS A 15 -3.38 7.38 3.48
CA CYS A 15 -3.48 8.46 4.47
C CYS A 15 -4.67 9.40 4.14
N PRO A 16 -5.11 10.25 5.09
CA PRO A 16 -6.18 11.23 4.84
C PRO A 16 -5.93 12.10 3.59
N GLY A 17 -6.93 12.16 2.71
CA GLY A 17 -6.85 12.86 1.42
C GLY A 17 -6.43 11.97 0.24
N GLY A 18 -5.99 10.74 0.52
CA GLY A 18 -5.71 9.70 -0.47
C GLY A 18 -6.95 9.03 -1.08
N ALA A 19 -6.76 8.28 -2.16
CA ALA A 19 -7.85 7.59 -2.88
C ALA A 19 -8.51 6.45 -2.07
N LEU A 20 -7.75 5.82 -1.17
CA LEU A 20 -8.22 4.77 -0.27
C LEU A 20 -7.85 5.11 1.19
N ALA A 21 -8.12 6.36 1.56
CA ALA A 21 -7.72 6.92 2.84
C ALA A 21 -8.26 6.12 4.04
N VAL A 22 -7.36 5.72 4.94
CA VAL A 22 -7.71 5.22 6.26
C VAL A 22 -7.81 6.42 7.21
N PRO A 23 -8.92 6.58 7.94
CA PRO A 23 -9.06 7.65 8.92
C PRO A 23 -7.90 7.64 9.91
N GLU A 24 -7.26 8.80 10.09
CA GLU A 24 -6.15 9.01 11.03
C GLU A 24 -4.90 8.13 10.75
N GLY A 25 -4.81 7.53 9.55
CA GLY A 25 -3.71 6.63 9.18
C GLY A 25 -2.33 7.30 9.12
N ASP A 26 -2.28 8.62 9.04
CA ASP A 26 -1.06 9.44 9.12
C ASP A 26 -0.56 9.65 10.57
N GLN A 27 -1.43 9.54 11.58
CA GLN A 27 -1.07 9.85 12.97
C GLN A 27 -0.06 8.87 13.59
N ILE A 28 0.13 7.69 12.98
CA ILE A 28 1.08 6.67 13.44
C ILE A 28 2.52 6.91 12.95
N ILE A 29 2.70 7.80 11.96
CA ILE A 29 3.99 8.00 11.29
C ILE A 29 5.10 8.45 12.26
N PRO A 30 4.86 9.39 13.21
CA PRO A 30 5.87 9.77 14.19
C PRO A 30 6.38 8.58 15.02
N GLN A 31 5.48 7.69 15.46
CA GLN A 31 5.83 6.51 16.24
C GLN A 31 6.54 5.46 15.39
N ILE A 32 6.17 5.32 14.11
CA ILE A 32 6.89 4.46 13.16
C ILE A 32 8.34 4.94 13.02
N ASN A 33 8.56 6.24 12.80
CA ASN A 33 9.90 6.81 12.67
C ASN A 33 10.74 6.63 13.94
N GLU A 34 10.15 6.80 15.13
CA GLU A 34 10.83 6.54 16.40
C GLU A 34 11.21 5.05 16.54
N LEU A 35 10.27 4.15 16.23
CA LEU A 35 10.46 2.71 16.33
C LEU A 35 11.56 2.20 15.39
N MET A 36 11.77 2.81 14.23
CA MET A 36 12.88 2.44 13.32
C MET A 36 14.25 2.48 14.03
N THR A 37 14.43 3.35 15.02
CA THR A 37 15.71 3.48 15.74
C THR A 37 16.05 2.28 16.63
N GLU A 38 15.07 1.40 16.89
CA GLU A 38 15.23 0.22 17.75
C GLU A 38 15.56 -1.08 16.97
N PHE A 39 15.60 -1.03 15.64
CA PHE A 39 15.79 -2.20 14.78
C PHE A 39 17.07 -2.14 13.96
N ASP A 40 17.66 -3.31 13.70
CA ASP A 40 18.90 -3.42 12.93
C ASP A 40 18.66 -3.27 11.42
N THR A 41 17.44 -3.53 10.95
CA THR A 41 17.10 -3.54 9.52
C THR A 41 15.67 -3.05 9.31
N ILE A 42 15.52 -2.02 8.46
CA ILE A 42 14.22 -1.46 8.09
C ILE A 42 13.90 -1.87 6.66
N ILE A 43 12.71 -2.45 6.47
CA ILE A 43 12.17 -2.81 5.15
C ILE A 43 10.84 -2.09 4.99
N LEU A 44 10.69 -1.35 3.90
CA LEU A 44 9.41 -0.74 3.54
C LEU A 44 8.73 -1.59 2.47
N THR A 45 7.41 -1.74 2.55
CA THR A 45 6.63 -2.20 1.40
C THR A 45 5.92 -1.04 0.74
N GLN A 46 5.65 -1.20 -0.55
CA GLN A 46 4.92 -0.23 -1.33
C GLN A 46 3.93 -0.99 -2.22
N ASP A 47 2.64 -0.75 -2.03
CA ASP A 47 1.63 -1.16 -2.98
C ASP A 47 1.85 -0.41 -4.29
N TRP A 48 1.87 -1.14 -5.40
CA TRP A 48 2.41 -0.62 -6.66
C TRP A 48 1.66 -1.19 -7.87
N HIS A 49 0.39 -0.85 -7.96
CA HIS A 49 -0.54 -1.43 -8.93
C HIS A 49 -0.42 -0.80 -10.32
N PRO A 50 -0.39 -1.58 -11.41
CA PRO A 50 -0.58 -1.03 -12.75
C PRO A 50 -1.97 -0.37 -12.87
N THR A 51 -2.13 0.51 -13.85
CA THR A 51 -3.47 0.98 -14.23
C THR A 51 -4.35 -0.22 -14.61
N ALA A 52 -5.65 -0.13 -14.28
CA ALA A 52 -6.62 -1.19 -14.50
C ALA A 52 -6.26 -2.55 -13.85
N HIS A 53 -5.59 -2.53 -12.68
CA HIS A 53 -5.34 -3.73 -11.89
C HIS A 53 -6.66 -4.44 -11.52
N SER A 54 -6.65 -5.77 -11.43
CA SER A 54 -7.86 -6.57 -11.21
C SER A 54 -8.54 -6.32 -9.87
N SER A 55 -7.83 -5.78 -8.89
CA SER A 55 -8.43 -5.38 -7.60
C SER A 55 -9.21 -4.06 -7.67
N PHE A 56 -9.09 -3.27 -8.75
CA PHE A 56 -9.80 -2.01 -8.86
C PHE A 56 -11.23 -2.22 -9.36
N ALA A 57 -12.19 -1.56 -8.74
CA ALA A 57 -13.58 -1.58 -9.18
C ALA A 57 -13.76 -1.01 -10.59
N SER A 58 -12.95 -0.01 -10.97
CA SER A 58 -12.96 0.59 -12.31
C SER A 58 -12.62 -0.40 -13.44
N SER A 59 -11.91 -1.49 -13.11
CA SER A 59 -11.56 -2.57 -14.04
C SER A 59 -12.74 -3.51 -14.32
N HIS A 60 -13.87 -3.36 -13.64
CA HIS A 60 -15.03 -4.25 -13.74
C HIS A 60 -16.30 -3.47 -14.07
N LEU A 61 -16.92 -3.78 -15.21
CA LEU A 61 -18.13 -3.09 -15.66
C LEU A 61 -19.27 -3.23 -14.65
N GLY A 62 -19.84 -2.10 -14.23
CA GLY A 62 -21.00 -2.07 -13.33
C GLY A 62 -20.68 -2.41 -11.87
N LYS A 63 -19.40 -2.38 -11.47
CA LYS A 63 -18.96 -2.60 -10.10
C LYS A 63 -18.56 -1.30 -9.41
N ASN A 64 -18.76 -1.27 -8.10
CA ASN A 64 -18.37 -0.17 -7.23
C ASN A 64 -17.26 -0.62 -6.26
N PRO A 65 -16.46 0.33 -5.74
CA PRO A 65 -15.55 0.06 -4.64
C PRO A 65 -16.27 -0.61 -3.45
N PHE A 66 -15.51 -1.43 -2.73
CA PHE A 66 -15.92 -2.23 -1.58
C PHE A 66 -16.90 -3.39 -1.88
N GLU A 67 -17.27 -3.60 -3.14
CA GLU A 67 -17.93 -4.84 -3.56
C GLU A 67 -16.95 -6.02 -3.55
N MET A 68 -17.47 -7.25 -3.40
CA MET A 68 -16.68 -8.47 -3.51
C MET A 68 -17.06 -9.24 -4.78
N LEU A 69 -16.07 -9.87 -5.42
CA LEU A 69 -16.28 -10.80 -6.52
C LEU A 69 -15.35 -12.02 -6.41
N THR A 70 -15.66 -13.07 -7.17
CA THR A 70 -14.84 -14.28 -7.23
C THR A 70 -13.86 -14.20 -8.40
N MET A 71 -12.56 -14.19 -8.08
CA MET A 71 -11.45 -14.32 -9.03
C MET A 71 -11.00 -15.79 -9.15
N PRO A 72 -10.16 -16.14 -10.14
CA PRO A 72 -9.59 -17.49 -10.24
C PRO A 72 -8.84 -17.96 -8.98
N TYR A 73 -8.30 -17.03 -8.19
CA TYR A 73 -7.60 -17.30 -6.94
C TYR A 73 -8.49 -17.22 -5.68
N GLY A 74 -9.80 -16.96 -5.84
CA GLY A 74 -10.76 -16.88 -4.73
C GLY A 74 -11.44 -15.52 -4.61
N PRO A 75 -12.07 -15.23 -3.45
CA PRO A 75 -12.76 -13.96 -3.21
C PRO A 75 -11.81 -12.77 -3.23
N GLN A 76 -12.22 -11.68 -3.88
CA GLN A 76 -11.49 -10.42 -3.98
C GLN A 76 -12.42 -9.26 -3.64
N VAL A 77 -12.01 -8.41 -2.70
CA VAL A 77 -12.64 -7.09 -2.49
C VAL A 77 -12.14 -6.16 -3.59
N LEU A 78 -13.06 -5.43 -4.22
CA LEU A 78 -12.74 -4.38 -5.16
C LEU A 78 -12.49 -3.07 -4.43
N TRP A 79 -11.48 -2.33 -4.86
CA TRP A 79 -11.08 -1.07 -4.26
C TRP A 79 -11.27 0.09 -5.23
N PRO A 80 -11.29 1.35 -4.75
CA PRO A 80 -10.98 2.49 -5.61
C PRO A 80 -9.61 2.30 -6.26
N ASP A 81 -9.35 2.95 -7.40
CA ASP A 81 -7.99 3.01 -7.95
C ASP A 81 -7.08 3.70 -6.93
N HIS A 82 -6.03 3.02 -6.51
CA HIS A 82 -5.10 3.48 -5.49
C HIS A 82 -3.69 2.96 -5.78
N CYS A 83 -2.69 3.64 -5.25
CA CYS A 83 -1.29 3.24 -5.30
C CYS A 83 -0.83 2.89 -6.73
N VAL A 84 -1.34 3.62 -7.72
CA VAL A 84 -1.04 3.38 -9.14
C VAL A 84 0.41 3.75 -9.43
N GLN A 85 1.14 2.89 -10.13
CA GLN A 85 2.58 3.05 -10.38
C GLN A 85 2.92 4.43 -10.94
N GLY A 86 3.87 5.11 -10.27
CA GLY A 86 4.38 6.42 -10.69
C GLY A 86 3.46 7.61 -10.39
N THR A 87 2.34 7.39 -9.70
CA THR A 87 1.46 8.48 -9.26
C THR A 87 1.84 8.97 -7.87
N LYS A 88 1.42 10.20 -7.54
CA LYS A 88 1.59 10.77 -6.19
C LYS A 88 0.93 9.90 -5.12
N GLY A 89 -0.22 9.30 -5.41
CA GLY A 89 -0.94 8.42 -4.48
C GLY A 89 -0.10 7.21 -4.02
N ALA A 90 0.76 6.71 -4.92
CA ALA A 90 1.64 5.59 -4.64
C ALA A 90 2.95 5.98 -3.92
N GLU A 91 3.32 7.26 -3.86
CA GLU A 91 4.49 7.71 -3.10
C GLU A 91 4.28 7.46 -1.59
N PHE A 92 5.38 7.27 -0.86
CA PHE A 92 5.35 7.27 0.60
C PHE A 92 4.83 8.61 1.11
N HIS A 93 4.17 8.59 2.27
CA HIS A 93 3.77 9.82 2.94
C HIS A 93 5.01 10.69 3.24
N CYS A 94 4.91 12.02 3.08
CA CYS A 94 6.06 12.92 3.16
C CYS A 94 6.74 12.95 4.54
N ASP A 95 6.00 12.57 5.58
CA ASP A 95 6.50 12.55 6.96
C ASP A 95 7.19 11.22 7.33
N LEU A 96 7.13 10.20 6.47
CA LEU A 96 7.83 8.93 6.69
C LEU A 96 9.33 9.07 6.35
N GLN A 97 10.19 8.67 7.28
CA GLN A 97 11.64 8.62 7.04
C GLN A 97 12.00 7.40 6.21
N THR A 98 12.34 7.61 4.93
CA THR A 98 12.63 6.53 3.98
C THR A 98 14.12 6.30 3.75
N ASP A 99 14.97 7.21 4.20
CA ASP A 99 16.43 7.17 4.08
C ASP A 99 17.06 6.04 4.90
N GLN A 100 16.40 5.62 5.99
CA GLN A 100 16.83 4.50 6.83
C GLN A 100 16.49 3.12 6.25
N ALA A 101 15.73 3.05 5.15
CA ALA A 101 15.30 1.79 4.57
C ALA A 101 16.47 1.04 3.91
N ALA A 102 16.68 -0.21 4.33
CA ALA A 102 17.62 -1.11 3.67
C ALA A 102 17.06 -1.63 2.33
N MET A 103 15.73 -1.72 2.22
CA MET A 103 15.03 -2.20 1.03
C MET A 103 13.61 -1.64 0.95
N ILE A 104 13.15 -1.40 -0.28
CA ILE A 104 11.75 -1.17 -0.61
C ILE A 104 11.27 -2.34 -1.46
N ILE A 105 10.23 -3.05 -1.00
CA ILE A 105 9.61 -4.16 -1.72
C ILE A 105 8.28 -3.69 -2.30
N ARG A 106 8.15 -3.72 -3.63
CA ARG A 106 6.90 -3.39 -4.32
C ARG A 106 6.04 -4.63 -4.52
N LYS A 107 4.77 -4.54 -4.16
CA LYS A 107 3.77 -5.62 -4.28
C LYS A 107 2.55 -5.16 -5.09
N GLY A 108 1.69 -6.10 -5.50
CA GLY A 108 0.51 -5.82 -6.32
C GLY A 108 0.81 -5.43 -7.78
N THR A 109 2.02 -5.74 -8.28
CA THR A 109 2.46 -5.31 -9.63
C THR A 109 1.90 -6.17 -10.77
N ASN A 110 1.42 -7.38 -10.48
CA ASN A 110 0.81 -8.25 -11.47
C ASN A 110 -0.63 -7.81 -11.72
N PRO A 111 -1.03 -7.40 -12.94
CA PRO A 111 -2.36 -6.86 -13.21
C PRO A 111 -3.53 -7.79 -12.87
N ALA A 112 -3.28 -9.10 -12.74
CA ALA A 112 -4.30 -10.10 -12.49
C ALA A 112 -4.28 -10.70 -11.07
N ILE A 113 -3.34 -10.31 -10.21
CA ILE A 113 -3.16 -10.93 -8.89
C ILE A 113 -2.84 -9.85 -7.86
N ASP A 114 -3.75 -9.70 -6.90
CA ASP A 114 -3.57 -8.82 -5.75
C ASP A 114 -2.55 -9.38 -4.74
N SER A 115 -1.95 -8.52 -3.93
CA SER A 115 -0.91 -8.91 -2.97
C SER A 115 -0.96 -8.01 -1.72
N TYR A 116 -1.84 -8.34 -0.77
CA TYR A 116 -1.84 -7.66 0.53
C TYR A 116 -0.60 -8.00 1.37
N SER A 117 -0.14 -9.26 1.30
CA SER A 117 1.01 -9.78 2.03
C SER A 117 2.34 -9.49 1.33
#